data_AF-A0A3Q9BQ52-F1
#
_entry.id   AF-A0A3Q9BQ52-F1
#
_cell.length_a   1.000
_cell.length_b   1.000
_cell.length_c   1.000
_cell.angle_alpha   90.00
_cell.angle_beta   90.00
_cell.angle_gamma   90.00
#
_symmetry.space_group_name_H-M   'P 1'
#
loop_
_entity.id
_entity.type
_entity.pdbx_description
1 polymer ?
#
loop_
_entity_poly.entity_id
_entity_poly.type
_entity_poly.pdbx_seq_one_letter_code
_entity_poly.pdbx_strand_id
1 'polypeptide(L)'
;MSLDLNPYLSIKYLHILSATVLFGTGIGIAFFKWITDRTGDVRAIRIVNEKTVLADLIFTTPAVITQALSGFALAYLGGYPLFSGWIVCATLLYLFAGACWLPVLWLQIRMRDLARVADLGNLPLSAEYRKLARIWFWLGIPAFCALMLVYYLMVFKPAL
;
A
#
# COMPACT_ATOMS: atom_id res chain seq x y z
N MET A 1 -17.65 19.94 29.35
CA MET A 1 -17.08 18.59 29.11
C MET A 1 -15.88 18.78 28.21
N SER A 2 -14.70 19.02 28.79
CA SER A 2 -13.45 18.98 28.03
C SER A 2 -13.23 17.54 27.62
N LEU A 3 -13.15 17.28 26.31
CA LEU A 3 -12.64 16.02 25.82
C LEU A 3 -11.14 16.02 26.11
N ASP A 4 -10.75 15.60 27.31
CA ASP A 4 -9.35 15.30 27.63
C ASP A 4 -8.96 14.03 26.85
N LEU A 5 -8.72 14.21 25.56
CA LEU A 5 -8.32 13.15 24.63
C LEU A 5 -6.96 12.63 25.06
N ASN A 6 -6.92 11.41 25.60
CA ASN A 6 -5.69 10.72 25.88
C ASN A 6 -4.84 10.64 24.58
N PRO A 7 -3.69 11.31 24.50
CA PRO A 7 -2.92 11.41 23.27
C PRO A 7 -2.51 10.05 22.71
N TYR A 8 -2.17 9.10 23.59
CA TYR A 8 -1.82 7.73 23.22
C TYR A 8 -2.99 7.01 22.54
N LEU A 9 -4.20 7.09 23.11
CA LEU A 9 -5.38 6.44 22.53
C LEU A 9 -5.79 7.07 21.20
N SER A 10 -5.71 8.39 21.08
CA SER A 10 -6.00 9.11 19.83
C SER A 10 -5.05 8.70 18.70
N ILE A 11 -3.75 8.65 18.97
CA ILE A 11 -2.76 8.20 17.99
C ILE A 11 -2.96 6.72 17.65
N LYS A 12 -3.26 5.87 18.64
CA LYS A 12 -3.52 4.44 18.43
C LYS A 12 -4.74 4.22 17.54
N TYR A 13 -5.80 4.99 17.74
CA TYR A 13 -6.99 4.99 16.89
C TYR A 13 -6.65 5.36 15.43
N LEU A 14 -5.92 6.47 15.24
CA LEU A 14 -5.48 6.89 13.90
C LEU A 14 -4.56 5.88 13.24
N HIS A 15 -3.66 5.25 14.00
CA HIS A 15 -2.75 4.20 13.52
C HIS A 15 -3.54 2.99 13.00
N ILE A 16 -4.53 2.50 13.75
CA ILE A 16 -5.37 1.36 13.33
C ILE A 16 -6.20 1.70 12.09
N LEU A 17 -6.80 2.90 12.04
CA LEU A 17 -7.52 3.35 10.85
C LEU A 17 -6.60 3.43 9.63
N SER A 18 -5.41 4.03 9.79
CA SER A 18 -4.40 4.12 8.72
C SER A 18 -3.99 2.74 8.24
N ALA A 19 -3.75 1.80 9.16
CA ALA A 19 -3.41 0.42 8.84
C ALA A 19 -4.51 -0.25 8.00
N THR A 20 -5.76 -0.04 8.40
CA THR A 20 -6.95 -0.59 7.72
C THR A 20 -7.11 -0.01 6.32
N VAL A 21 -6.94 1.31 6.17
CA VAL A 21 -6.97 2.00 4.86
C VAL A 21 -5.83 1.51 3.97
N LEU A 22 -4.60 1.45 4.49
CA LEU A 22 -3.42 1.01 3.75
C LEU A 22 -3.60 -0.41 3.21
N PHE A 23 -3.94 -1.35 4.08
CA PHE A 23 -4.04 -2.76 3.71
C PHE A 23 -5.29 -3.03 2.86
N GLY A 24 -6.45 -2.51 3.27
CA GLY A 24 -7.72 -2.72 2.58
C GLY A 24 -7.76 -2.09 1.19
N THR A 25 -7.30 -0.83 1.07
CA THR A 25 -7.22 -0.16 -0.23
C THR A 25 -6.23 -0.88 -1.14
N GLY A 26 -5.05 -1.23 -0.63
CA GLY A 26 -4.04 -1.97 -1.38
C GLY A 26 -4.59 -3.26 -1.99
N ILE A 27 -5.26 -4.10 -1.20
CA ILE A 27 -5.86 -5.35 -1.71
C ILE A 27 -6.97 -5.03 -2.72
N GLY A 28 -7.84 -4.07 -2.40
CA GLY A 28 -8.98 -3.71 -3.24
C GLY A 28 -8.56 -3.21 -4.63
N ILE A 29 -7.62 -2.25 -4.70
CA ILE A 29 -7.12 -1.75 -5.99
C ILE A 29 -6.43 -2.86 -6.77
N ALA A 30 -5.69 -3.73 -6.08
CA ALA A 30 -4.97 -4.80 -6.74
C ALA A 30 -5.94 -5.84 -7.34
N PHE A 31 -6.99 -6.19 -6.60
CA PHE A 31 -8.07 -7.06 -7.05
C PHE A 31 -8.76 -6.49 -8.30
N PHE A 32 -9.28 -5.26 -8.23
CA PHE A 32 -10.01 -4.66 -9.34
C PHE A 32 -9.15 -4.50 -10.60
N LYS A 33 -7.90 -4.07 -10.43
CA LYS A 33 -6.96 -3.98 -11.55
C LYS A 33 -6.71 -5.35 -12.19
N TRP A 34 -6.45 -6.37 -11.37
CA TRP A 34 -6.12 -7.72 -11.84
C TRP A 34 -7.25 -8.41 -12.61
N ILE A 35 -8.49 -8.27 -12.14
CA ILE A 35 -9.66 -8.83 -12.82
C ILE A 35 -10.00 -8.04 -14.08
N THR A 36 -9.84 -6.71 -14.06
CA THR A 36 -10.14 -5.87 -15.23
C THR A 36 -9.12 -6.09 -16.34
N ASP A 37 -7.83 -6.26 -16.01
CA ASP A 37 -6.80 -6.59 -16.99
C ASP A 37 -7.09 -7.89 -17.78
N ARG A 38 -7.93 -8.79 -17.25
CA ARG A 38 -8.31 -10.06 -17.89
C ARG A 38 -9.50 -9.96 -18.84
N THR A 39 -10.27 -8.87 -18.77
CA THR A 39 -11.43 -8.72 -19.66
C THR A 39 -11.00 -8.43 -21.09
N GLY A 40 -9.81 -7.85 -21.27
CA GLY A 40 -9.34 -7.35 -22.56
C GLY A 40 -10.03 -6.05 -23.01
N ASP A 41 -10.98 -5.53 -22.23
CA ASP A 41 -11.65 -4.25 -22.48
C ASP A 41 -10.69 -3.09 -22.18
N VAL A 42 -10.12 -2.53 -23.24
CA VAL A 42 -9.12 -1.46 -23.17
C VAL A 42 -9.66 -0.23 -22.43
N ARG A 43 -10.93 0.12 -22.64
CA ARG A 43 -11.55 1.28 -22.01
C ARG A 43 -11.72 1.06 -20.52
N ALA A 44 -12.22 -0.11 -20.11
CA ALA A 44 -12.33 -0.47 -18.70
C ALA A 44 -10.96 -0.49 -18.02
N ILE A 45 -9.96 -1.08 -18.67
CA ILE A 45 -8.57 -1.14 -18.19
C ILE A 45 -7.98 0.26 -18.00
N ARG A 46 -8.18 1.18 -18.95
CA ARG A 46 -7.74 2.59 -18.80
C ARG A 46 -8.37 3.22 -17.57
N ILE A 47 -9.69 3.14 -17.42
CA ILE A 47 -10.42 3.74 -16.30
C ILE A 47 -9.91 3.19 -14.97
N VAL A 48 -9.78 1.87 -14.85
CA VAL A 48 -9.32 1.24 -13.60
C VAL A 48 -7.86 1.60 -13.29
N ASN A 49 -6.98 1.68 -14.28
CA ASN A 49 -5.61 2.15 -14.04
C ASN A 49 -5.56 3.60 -13.52
N GLU A 50 -6.38 4.50 -14.08
CA GLU A 50 -6.47 5.88 -13.60
C GLU A 50 -6.95 5.95 -12.16
N LYS A 51 -7.97 5.15 -11.80
CA LYS A 51 -8.48 5.09 -10.43
C LYS A 51 -7.51 4.42 -9.48
N THR A 52 -6.73 3.45 -9.94
CA THR A 52 -5.67 2.80 -9.14
C THR A 52 -4.61 3.82 -8.75
N VAL A 53 -4.08 4.58 -9.71
CA VAL A 53 -3.07 5.63 -9.43
C VAL A 53 -3.63 6.70 -8.50
N LEU A 54 -4.89 7.12 -8.70
CA LEU A 54 -5.54 8.10 -7.84
C LEU A 54 -5.71 7.57 -6.41
N ALA A 55 -6.19 6.34 -6.25
CA ALA A 55 -6.39 5.71 -4.95
C ALA A 55 -5.07 5.59 -4.19
N ASP A 56 -3.98 5.20 -4.86
CA ASP A 56 -2.67 5.14 -4.23
C ASP A 56 -2.16 6.51 -3.80
N LEU A 57 -2.46 7.57 -4.55
CA LEU A 57 -2.09 8.93 -4.18
C LEU A 57 -2.87 9.44 -2.96
N ILE A 58 -4.19 9.22 -2.90
CA ILE A 58 -5.06 9.84 -1.89
C ILE A 58 -5.28 8.97 -0.64
N PHE A 59 -5.09 7.66 -0.74
CA PHE A 59 -5.29 6.72 0.38
C PHE A 59 -3.97 6.07 0.80
N THR A 60 -3.30 5.37 -0.11
CA THR A 60 -2.11 4.56 0.24
C THR A 60 -0.94 5.44 0.67
N THR A 61 -0.62 6.49 -0.09
CA THR A 61 0.54 7.37 0.21
C THR A 61 0.41 8.06 1.57
N PRO A 62 -0.73 8.72 1.90
CA PRO A 62 -0.93 9.28 3.23
C PRO A 62 -0.90 8.20 4.31
N ALA A 63 -1.55 7.06 4.08
CA ALA A 63 -1.58 5.98 5.06
C ALA A 63 -0.19 5.40 5.36
N VAL A 64 0.69 5.28 4.35
CA VAL A 64 2.09 4.85 4.55
C VAL A 64 2.85 5.84 5.44
N ILE A 65 2.66 7.14 5.22
CA ILE A 65 3.32 8.18 6.03
C ILE A 65 2.77 8.19 7.45
N THR A 66 1.44 8.24 7.58
CA THR A 66 0.75 8.23 8.88
C THR A 66 1.11 6.99 9.69
N GLN A 67 1.20 5.83 9.06
CA GLN A 67 1.54 4.58 9.75
C GLN A 67 2.94 4.60 10.35
N ALA A 68 3.93 5.10 9.61
CA ALA A 68 5.29 5.23 10.12
C ALA A 68 5.37 6.21 11.30
N LEU A 69 4.83 7.42 11.12
CA LEU A 69 4.87 8.45 12.15
C LEU A 69 4.13 8.03 13.43
N SER A 70 2.91 7.52 13.28
CA SER A 70 2.10 7.07 14.41
C SER A 70 2.68 5.81 15.09
N GLY A 71 3.29 4.89 14.33
CA GLY A 71 3.95 3.71 14.90
C GLY A 71 5.10 4.08 15.84
N PHE A 72 5.99 4.97 15.41
CA PHE A 72 7.08 5.45 16.27
C PHE A 72 6.58 6.27 17.46
N ALA A 73 5.56 7.11 17.26
CA ALA A 73 4.94 7.85 18.35
C ALA A 73 4.32 6.92 19.40
N LEU A 74 3.67 5.83 19.00
CA LEU A 74 3.10 4.84 19.93
C LEU A 74 4.17 4.05 20.67
N ALA A 75 5.28 3.71 20.01
CA ALA A 75 6.40 3.06 20.68
C ALA A 75 6.99 3.96 21.77
N TYR A 76 7.21 5.24 21.45
CA TYR A 76 7.72 6.25 22.39
C TYR A 76 6.76 6.48 23.57
N LEU A 77 5.48 6.80 23.29
CA LEU A 77 4.48 7.06 24.32
C LEU A 77 4.13 5.81 25.16
N GLY A 78 4.28 4.62 24.58
CA GLY A 78 4.09 3.35 25.27
C GLY A 78 5.31 2.91 26.10
N GLY A 79 6.41 3.67 26.08
CA GLY A 79 7.63 3.34 26.82
C GLY A 79 8.40 2.14 26.24
N TYR A 80 8.14 1.74 24.99
CA TYR A 80 8.86 0.65 24.36
C TYR A 80 10.24 1.11 23.85
N PRO A 81 11.34 0.39 24.16
CA PRO A 81 12.63 0.66 23.55
C PRO A 81 12.54 0.47 22.03
N LEU A 82 12.91 1.48 21.24
CA LEU A 82 12.83 1.43 19.77
C LEU A 82 13.67 0.30 19.15
N PHE A 83 14.70 -0.16 19.87
CA PHE A 83 15.57 -1.26 19.48
C PHE A 83 15.09 -2.63 19.98
N SER A 84 13.85 -2.74 20.46
CA SER A 84 13.23 -4.05 20.72
C SER A 84 13.21 -4.87 19.43
N GLY A 85 13.59 -6.16 19.48
CA GLY A 85 13.76 -6.99 18.29
C GLY A 85 12.55 -6.97 17.35
N TRP A 86 11.33 -7.10 17.89
CA TRP A 86 10.09 -7.06 17.08
C TRP A 86 9.83 -5.69 16.43
N ILE A 87 10.22 -4.57 17.05
CA ILE A 87 10.10 -3.23 16.47
C ILE A 87 11.07 -3.09 15.31
N VAL A 88 12.34 -3.46 15.51
CA VAL A 88 13.37 -3.42 14.46
C VAL A 88 12.97 -4.28 13.27
N CYS A 89 12.56 -5.53 13.51
CA CYS A 89 12.08 -6.43 12.46
C CYS A 89 10.87 -5.84 11.72
N ALA A 90 9.89 -5.28 12.43
CA ALA A 90 8.73 -4.66 11.80
C ALA A 90 9.10 -3.42 10.99
N THR A 91 10.03 -2.58 11.47
CA THR A 91 10.54 -1.42 10.72
C THR A 91 11.25 -1.87 9.44
N LEU A 92 12.12 -2.89 9.51
CA LEU A 92 12.82 -3.41 8.33
C LEU A 92 11.84 -3.99 7.30
N LEU A 93 10.85 -4.77 7.74
CA LEU A 93 9.80 -5.30 6.88
C LEU A 93 8.95 -4.18 6.26
N TYR A 94 8.66 -3.13 7.02
CA TYR A 94 7.91 -1.97 6.55
C TYR A 94 8.68 -1.19 5.48
N LEU A 95 9.98 -0.96 5.68
CA LEU A 95 10.86 -0.34 4.69
C LEU A 95 10.99 -1.21 3.43
N PHE A 96 11.11 -2.52 3.60
CA PHE A 96 11.11 -3.47 2.49
C PHE A 96 9.80 -3.42 1.69
N ALA A 97 8.65 -3.42 2.37
CA ALA A 97 7.35 -3.26 1.71
C ALA A 97 7.28 -1.95 0.92
N GLY A 98 7.75 -0.84 1.51
CA GLY A 98 7.85 0.46 0.84
C GLY A 98 8.77 0.43 -0.39
N ALA A 99 9.92 -0.24 -0.30
CA ALA A 99 10.85 -0.41 -1.41
C ALA A 99 10.28 -1.25 -2.55
N CYS A 100 9.41 -2.22 -2.26
CA CYS A 100 8.65 -2.96 -3.28
C CYS A 100 7.51 -2.12 -3.88
N TRP A 101 6.85 -1.30 -3.06
CA TRP A 101 5.69 -0.50 -3.46
C TRP A 101 6.03 0.75 -4.30
N LEU A 102 7.15 1.42 -4.04
CA LEU A 102 7.54 2.61 -4.84
C LEU A 102 7.71 2.30 -6.34
N PRO A 103 8.40 1.21 -6.77
CA PRO A 103 8.40 0.79 -8.16
C PRO A 103 7.01 0.42 -8.69
N VAL A 104 6.16 -0.16 -7.85
CA VAL A 104 4.77 -0.48 -8.20
C VAL A 104 4.01 0.78 -8.60
N LEU A 105 4.15 1.90 -7.89
CA LEU A 105 3.54 3.19 -8.28
C LEU A 105 4.02 3.66 -9.65
N TRP A 106 5.32 3.60 -9.91
CA TRP A 106 5.87 3.98 -11.20
C TRP A 106 5.30 3.12 -12.34
N LEU A 107 5.22 1.81 -12.12
CA LEU A 107 4.62 0.87 -13.08
C LEU A 107 3.14 1.19 -13.33
N GLN A 108 2.37 1.54 -12.30
CA GLN A 108 0.96 1.91 -12.45
C GLN A 108 0.79 3.16 -13.30
N ILE A 109 1.60 4.20 -13.06
CA ILE A 109 1.57 5.44 -13.85
C ILE A 109 1.88 5.14 -15.31
N ARG A 110 2.92 4.33 -15.57
CA ARG A 110 3.29 3.93 -16.94
C ARG A 110 2.19 3.12 -17.63
N MET A 111 1.60 2.15 -16.93
CA MET A 111 0.48 1.35 -17.45
C MET A 111 -0.75 2.19 -17.74
N ARG A 112 -1.09 3.16 -16.88
CA ARG A 112 -2.16 4.13 -17.11
C ARG A 112 -1.94 4.90 -18.41
N ASP A 113 -0.73 5.40 -18.64
CA ASP A 113 -0.43 6.19 -19.84
C ASP A 113 -0.47 5.34 -21.11
N LEU A 114 0.02 4.10 -21.06
CA LEU A 114 -0.12 3.14 -22.16
C LEU A 114 -1.59 2.79 -22.45
N ALA A 115 -2.41 2.59 -21.42
CA ALA A 115 -3.83 2.30 -21.57
C ALA A 115 -4.60 3.50 -22.15
N ARG A 116 -4.21 4.74 -21.81
CA ARG A 116 -4.77 5.97 -22.42
C ARG A 116 -4.51 6.03 -23.91
N VAL A 117 -3.26 5.79 -24.33
CA VAL A 117 -2.89 5.80 -25.76
C VAL A 117 -3.66 4.72 -26.51
N ALA A 118 -3.77 3.51 -25.94
CA ALA A 118 -4.51 2.42 -26.56
C ALA A 118 -6.01 2.73 -26.72
N ASP A 119 -6.65 3.26 -25.68
CA ASP A 119 -8.08 3.61 -25.72
C ASP A 119 -8.37 4.74 -26.73
N LEU A 120 -7.55 5.80 -26.73
CA LEU A 120 -7.70 6.92 -27.68
C LEU A 120 -7.49 6.49 -29.14
N GLY A 121 -6.57 5.56 -29.37
CA GLY A 121 -6.24 5.06 -30.71
C GLY A 121 -7.14 3.93 -31.20
N ASN A 122 -8.08 3.42 -30.39
CA ASN A 122 -8.78 2.15 -30.64
C ASN A 122 -7.80 0.99 -30.95
N LEU A 123 -6.68 0.95 -30.23
CA LEU A 123 -5.63 -0.04 -30.40
C LEU A 123 -5.70 -1.11 -29.29
N PRO A 124 -5.25 -2.34 -29.55
CA PRO A 124 -5.03 -3.31 -28.49
C PRO A 124 -3.92 -2.84 -27.54
N LEU A 125 -3.95 -3.31 -26.29
CA LEU A 125 -2.88 -3.04 -25.32
C LEU A 125 -1.53 -3.55 -25.83
N SER A 126 -0.48 -2.76 -25.62
CA SER A 126 0.87 -3.07 -26.06
C SER A 126 1.48 -4.26 -25.31
N ALA A 127 2.49 -4.90 -25.92
CA ALA A 127 3.28 -5.93 -25.23
C ALA A 127 4.03 -5.37 -24.00
N GLU A 128 4.40 -4.08 -24.05
CA GLU A 128 4.98 -3.36 -22.92
C GLU A 128 4.00 -3.33 -21.74
N TYR A 129 2.73 -2.98 -21.95
CA TYR A 129 1.71 -2.99 -20.90
C TYR A 129 1.64 -4.35 -20.19
N ARG A 130 1.57 -5.45 -20.97
CA ARG A 130 1.50 -6.82 -20.43
C ARG A 130 2.76 -7.19 -19.64
N LYS A 131 3.94 -6.73 -20.06
CA LYS A 131 5.19 -6.93 -19.30
C LYS A 131 5.13 -6.20 -17.96
N LEU A 132 4.74 -4.92 -17.97
CA LEU A 132 4.65 -4.12 -16.75
C LEU A 132 3.60 -4.65 -15.78
N ALA A 133 2.44 -5.11 -16.28
CA ALA A 133 1.39 -5.70 -15.46
C ALA A 133 1.86 -6.95 -14.70
N ARG A 134 2.68 -7.80 -15.34
CA ARG A 134 3.30 -8.96 -14.67
C ARG A 134 4.27 -8.55 -13.59
N ILE A 135 5.16 -7.59 -13.87
CA ILE A 135 6.14 -7.10 -12.88
C ILE A 135 5.41 -6.47 -11.69
N TRP A 136 4.40 -5.63 -11.97
CA TRP A 136 3.57 -4.98 -10.97
C TRP A 136 2.90 -6.00 -10.03
N PHE A 137 2.35 -7.09 -10.58
CA PHE A 137 1.72 -8.15 -9.78
C PHE A 137 2.73 -8.86 -8.88
N TRP A 138 3.87 -9.27 -9.43
CA TRP A 138 4.90 -10.00 -8.69
C TRP A 138 5.62 -9.15 -7.64
N LEU A 139 5.72 -7.84 -7.83
CA LEU A 139 6.22 -6.92 -6.79
C LEU A 139 5.19 -6.69 -5.67
N GLY A 140 3.90 -6.77 -5.98
CA GLY A 140 2.84 -6.64 -4.97
C GLY A 140 2.90 -7.75 -3.92
N ILE A 141 3.15 -9.00 -4.34
CA ILE A 141 3.17 -10.16 -3.44
C ILE A 141 4.14 -10.00 -2.25
N PRO A 142 5.45 -9.74 -2.45
CA PRO A 142 6.39 -9.56 -1.33
C PRO A 142 6.03 -8.34 -0.46
N ALA A 143 5.49 -7.27 -1.04
CA ALA A 143 5.01 -6.12 -0.28
C ALA A 143 3.85 -6.50 0.67
N PHE A 144 2.85 -7.23 0.17
CA PHE A 144 1.72 -7.71 0.99
C PHE A 144 2.16 -8.69 2.07
N CYS A 145 3.01 -9.66 1.74
CA CYS A 145 3.55 -10.61 2.71
C CYS A 145 4.30 -9.88 3.83
N ALA A 146 5.12 -8.88 3.49
CA ALA A 146 5.82 -8.08 4.48
C ALA A 146 4.87 -7.30 5.39
N LEU A 147 3.81 -6.68 4.85
CA LEU A 147 2.79 -6.00 5.66
C LEU A 147 2.04 -6.96 6.58
N MET A 148 1.70 -8.17 6.12
CA MET A 148 1.08 -9.19 6.98
C MET A 148 1.98 -9.58 8.16
N LEU A 149 3.28 -9.75 7.92
CA LEU A 149 4.25 -10.01 8.99
C LEU A 149 4.38 -8.82 9.94
N VAL A 150 4.33 -7.59 9.44
CA VAL A 150 4.29 -6.38 10.30
C VAL A 150 3.06 -6.41 11.22
N TYR A 151 1.87 -6.73 10.70
CA TYR A 151 0.67 -6.90 11.53
C TYR A 151 0.89 -7.93 12.62
N TYR A 152 1.43 -9.10 12.28
CA TYR A 152 1.74 -10.15 13.25
C TYR A 152 2.68 -9.63 14.35
N LEU A 153 3.79 -8.99 13.99
CA LEU A 153 4.76 -8.47 14.97
C LEU A 153 4.14 -7.40 15.89
N MET A 154 3.31 -6.51 15.35
CA MET A 154 2.67 -5.43 16.12
C MET A 154 1.59 -5.94 17.09
N VAL A 155 0.92 -7.05 16.74
CA VAL A 155 -0.10 -7.69 17.58
C VAL A 155 0.53 -8.57 18.66
N PHE A 156 1.42 -9.49 18.28
CA PHE A 156 1.93 -10.51 19.18
C PHE A 156 3.17 -10.08 19.96
N LYS A 157 3.94 -9.10 19.46
CA LYS A 157 5.16 -8.55 20.10
C LYS A 157 6.06 -9.65 20.69
N PRO A 158 6.49 -10.64 19.88
CA PRO A 158 7.31 -11.74 20.37
C PRO A 158 8.61 -11.23 20.98
N ALA A 159 9.13 -11.95 21.99
CA ALA A 159 10.49 -11.71 22.48
C ALA A 159 11.48 -12.17 21.39
N LEU A 160 12.15 -11.20 20.78
CA LEU A 160 13.15 -11.36 19.73
C LEU A 160 14.45 -10.66 20.14
#